data_AF-A0A3M6FKD1-F1
#
_entry.id   AF-A0A3M6FKD1-F1
#
_cell.length_a   1.000
_cell.length_b   1.000
_cell.length_c   1.000
_cell.angle_alpha   90.00
_cell.angle_beta   90.00
_cell.angle_gamma   90.00
#
_symmetry.space_group_name_H-M   'P 1'
#
loop_
_entity.id
_entity.type
_entity.pdbx_description
1 polymer ?
#
loop_
_entity_poly.entity_id
_entity_poly.type
_entity_poly.pdbx_seq_one_letter_code
_entity_poly.pdbx_strand_id
1 'polypeptide(L)'
;MAPCRALHWCTVSPSPDVRSEVLGKLTTHVLDAAHGCPGSAIRVELYRVEGQQLLHVVSAVTNSDGRCDAPLLQGDTYQSGVYQLHFQAGDYYRARGVVLNEPAFLDEVVLR
;
A
#
# COMPACT_ATOMS: atom_id res chain seq x y z
N MET A 1 20.07 64.27 -22.84
CA MET A 1 20.95 63.74 -21.78
C MET A 1 20.06 63.44 -20.57
N ALA A 2 20.09 62.19 -20.08
CA ALA A 2 19.28 61.58 -19.00
C ALA A 2 17.82 61.18 -19.32
N PRO A 3 17.45 59.88 -19.21
CA PRO A 3 16.10 59.35 -19.44
C PRO A 3 15.32 59.04 -18.15
N CYS A 4 14.01 58.86 -18.34
CA CYS A 4 12.98 58.40 -17.39
C CYS A 4 13.40 57.21 -16.53
N ARG A 5 12.98 57.20 -15.25
CA ARG A 5 13.04 56.03 -14.37
C ARG A 5 11.63 55.64 -13.91
N ALA A 6 11.19 54.49 -14.41
CA ALA A 6 9.93 53.83 -14.11
C ALA A 6 9.97 53.11 -12.75
N LEU A 7 8.86 53.26 -12.02
CA LEU A 7 8.12 52.28 -11.22
C LEU A 7 8.92 51.11 -10.60
N HIS A 8 9.02 51.16 -9.26
CA HIS A 8 9.46 50.09 -8.38
C HIS A 8 8.47 48.91 -8.45
N TRP A 9 8.91 47.79 -9.01
CA TRP A 9 8.18 46.52 -8.95
C TRP A 9 8.33 45.91 -7.57
N CYS A 10 7.21 45.76 -6.86
CA CYS A 10 7.13 44.98 -5.64
C CYS A 10 7.18 43.50 -6.04
N THR A 11 8.34 42.85 -5.95
CA THR A 11 8.45 41.40 -6.11
C THR A 11 7.85 40.72 -4.89
N VAL A 12 6.60 40.28 -4.99
CA VAL A 12 6.04 39.30 -4.06
C VAL A 12 6.82 37.99 -4.28
N SER A 13 7.69 37.67 -3.34
CA SER A 13 8.26 36.32 -3.23
C SER A 13 7.11 35.37 -2.87
N PRO A 14 6.88 34.27 -3.62
CA PRO A 14 5.98 33.25 -3.13
C PRO A 14 6.60 32.62 -1.88
N SER A 15 5.93 32.79 -0.75
CA SER A 15 6.18 32.00 0.46
C SER A 15 6.08 30.52 0.10
N PRO A 16 6.96 29.63 0.61
CA PRO A 16 6.75 28.20 0.43
C PRO A 16 5.42 27.84 1.10
N ASP A 17 4.46 27.42 0.29
CA ASP A 17 3.21 26.86 0.75
C ASP A 17 3.57 25.57 1.50
N VAL A 18 3.73 25.65 2.82
CA VAL A 18 3.81 24.47 3.70
C VAL A 18 2.41 23.90 3.79
N ARG A 19 1.91 23.37 2.66
CA ARG A 19 1.02 22.23 2.73
C ARG A 19 1.91 21.13 3.24
N SER A 20 1.66 20.67 4.46
CA SER A 20 2.10 19.35 4.87
C SER A 20 1.67 18.39 3.76
N GLU A 21 2.60 18.02 2.87
CA GLU A 21 2.35 16.99 1.87
C GLU A 21 2.08 15.73 2.67
N VAL A 22 0.79 15.42 2.87
CA VAL A 22 0.38 14.10 3.31
C VAL A 22 0.65 13.21 2.12
N LEU A 23 1.88 12.75 2.03
CA LEU A 23 2.29 11.75 1.06
C LEU A 23 1.35 10.55 1.24
N GLY A 24 0.74 10.12 0.14
CA GLY A 24 -0.25 9.04 0.15
C GLY A 24 0.33 7.74 0.73
N LYS A 25 -0.55 6.89 1.26
CA LYS A 25 -0.17 5.58 1.81
C LYS A 25 -1.15 4.48 1.42
N LEU A 26 -0.63 3.29 1.20
CA LEU A 26 -1.40 2.05 1.02
C LEU A 26 -1.27 1.21 2.28
N THR A 27 -2.39 0.85 2.89
CA THR A 27 -2.46 -0.01 4.08
C THR A 27 -3.52 -1.07 3.86
N THR A 28 -3.38 -2.23 4.51
CA THR A 28 -4.39 -3.30 4.48
C THR A 28 -4.82 -3.69 5.90
N HIS A 29 -6.01 -4.28 6.01
CA HIS A 29 -6.54 -4.87 7.23
C HIS A 29 -7.32 -6.13 6.86
N VAL A 30 -6.93 -7.27 7.42
CA VAL A 30 -7.49 -8.58 7.12
C VAL A 30 -8.32 -9.07 8.30
N LEU A 31 -9.55 -9.48 8.03
CA LEU A 31 -10.45 -10.08 9.01
C LEU A 31 -10.69 -11.55 8.66
N ASP A 32 -10.58 -12.42 9.65
CA ASP A 32 -11.02 -13.80 9.58
C ASP A 32 -12.49 -13.88 9.99
N ALA A 33 -13.36 -13.96 8.99
CA ALA A 33 -14.81 -14.05 9.21
C ALA A 33 -15.26 -15.41 9.77
N ALA A 34 -14.48 -16.48 9.56
CA ALA A 34 -14.83 -17.82 10.06
C ALA A 34 -14.67 -17.91 11.58
N HIS A 35 -13.66 -17.23 12.13
CA HIS A 35 -13.38 -17.21 13.57
C HIS A 35 -13.77 -15.89 14.26
N GLY A 36 -14.22 -14.88 13.50
CA GLY A 36 -14.65 -13.59 14.04
C GLY A 36 -13.51 -12.79 14.68
N CYS A 37 -12.30 -12.88 14.14
CA CYS A 37 -11.10 -12.22 14.68
C CYS A 37 -10.24 -11.58 13.58
N PRO A 38 -9.26 -10.72 13.92
CA PRO A 38 -8.28 -10.28 12.94
C PRO A 38 -7.50 -11.45 12.34
N GLY A 39 -7.22 -11.39 11.04
CA GLY A 39 -6.41 -12.37 10.34
C GLY A 39 -4.94 -12.10 10.58
N SER A 40 -4.40 -12.58 11.71
CA SER A 40 -3.00 -12.38 12.10
C SER A 40 -2.05 -13.40 11.45
N ALA A 41 -0.78 -13.03 11.31
CA ALA A 41 0.29 -13.85 10.75
C ALA A 41 0.05 -14.30 9.29
N ILE A 42 -0.77 -13.56 8.54
CA ILE A 42 -1.01 -13.80 7.12
C ILE A 42 0.09 -13.14 6.32
N ARG A 43 0.77 -13.92 5.48
CA ARG A 43 1.74 -13.39 4.51
C ARG A 43 1.00 -12.66 3.39
N VAL A 44 1.44 -11.44 3.12
CA VAL A 44 0.92 -10.56 2.08
C VAL A 44 2.06 -10.14 1.16
N GLU A 45 1.86 -10.30 -0.14
CA GLU A 45 2.81 -9.84 -1.16
C GLU A 45 2.14 -8.77 -2.03
N LEU A 46 2.82 -7.64 -2.23
CA LEU A 46 2.39 -6.59 -3.14
C LEU A 46 3.24 -6.65 -4.41
N TYR A 47 2.56 -6.66 -5.56
CA TYR A 47 3.17 -6.56 -6.88
C TYR A 47 2.66 -5.33 -7.62
N ARG A 48 3.52 -4.70 -8.42
CA ARG A 48 3.12 -3.77 -9.47
C ARG A 48 2.93 -4.56 -10.76
N VAL A 49 1.86 -4.27 -11.50
CA VAL A 49 1.58 -4.92 -12.77
C VAL A 49 2.09 -4.07 -13.92
N GLU A 50 2.97 -4.64 -14.73
CA GLU A 50 3.53 -4.01 -15.93
C GLU A 50 3.30 -4.91 -17.13
N GLY A 51 2.22 -4.63 -17.88
CA GLY A 51 1.77 -5.48 -18.97
C GLY A 51 1.38 -6.88 -18.48
N GLN A 52 2.20 -7.87 -18.83
CA GLN A 52 2.05 -9.28 -18.43
C GLN A 52 2.94 -9.67 -17.25
N GLN A 53 3.77 -8.76 -16.75
CA GLN A 53 4.71 -9.01 -15.66
C GLN A 53 4.16 -8.52 -14.32
N LEU A 54 4.51 -9.26 -13.26
CA LEU A 54 4.34 -8.86 -11.88
C LEU A 54 5.70 -8.52 -11.31
N LEU A 55 5.92 -7.25 -11.00
CA LEU A 55 7.12 -6.78 -10.33
C LEU A 55 6.86 -6.77 -8.83
N HIS A 56 7.64 -7.55 -8.07
CA HIS A 56 7.54 -7.57 -6.62
C HIS A 56 7.88 -6.19 -6.04
N VAL A 57 7.07 -5.74 -5.07
CA VAL A 57 7.24 -4.43 -4.42
C VAL A 57 7.56 -4.59 -2.94
N VAL A 58 6.73 -5.33 -2.20
CA VAL A 58 6.94 -5.56 -0.76
C VAL A 58 6.32 -6.88 -0.30
N SER A 59 7.01 -7.52 0.65
CA SER A 59 6.49 -8.63 1.45
C SER A 59 6.17 -8.13 2.85
N ALA A 60 5.00 -8.47 3.38
CA ALA A 60 4.59 -8.12 4.72
C ALA A 60 3.86 -9.30 5.39
N VAL A 61 3.76 -9.25 6.72
CA VAL A 61 2.98 -10.19 7.52
C VAL A 61 2.02 -9.39 8.39
N THR A 62 0.77 -9.82 8.47
CA THR A 62 -0.21 -9.16 9.34
C THR A 62 0.10 -9.40 10.82
N ASN A 63 -0.03 -8.36 11.63
CA ASN A 63 0.14 -8.38 13.08
C ASN A 63 -1.13 -8.93 13.78
N SER A 64 -1.17 -8.87 15.11
CA SER A 64 -2.30 -9.35 15.92
C SER A 64 -3.61 -8.59 15.68
N ASP A 65 -3.55 -7.38 15.13
CA ASP A 65 -4.73 -6.59 14.70
C ASP A 65 -5.06 -6.82 13.21
N GLY A 66 -4.46 -7.83 12.56
CA GLY A 66 -4.73 -8.14 11.15
C GLY A 66 -4.19 -7.09 10.16
N ARG A 67 -3.31 -6.18 10.61
CA ARG A 67 -2.73 -5.09 9.80
C ARG A 67 -1.24 -5.32 9.56
N CYS A 68 -0.64 -4.59 8.64
CA CYS A 68 0.82 -4.52 8.57
C CYS A 68 1.34 -3.41 9.49
N ASP A 69 2.47 -3.63 10.18
CA ASP A 69 3.06 -2.64 11.10
C ASP A 69 3.50 -1.36 10.39
N ALA A 70 3.90 -1.47 9.12
CA ALA A 70 4.19 -0.36 8.23
C ALA A 70 3.20 -0.34 7.05
N PRO A 71 2.92 0.84 6.46
CA PRO A 71 2.23 0.91 5.18
C PRO A 71 2.97 0.11 4.10
N LEU A 72 2.21 -0.55 3.22
CA LEU A 72 2.75 -1.32 2.10
C LEU A 72 3.38 -0.39 1.05
N LEU A 73 2.84 0.82 0.91
CA LEU A 73 3.44 1.92 0.15
C LEU A 73 3.23 3.23 0.92
N GLN A 74 4.20 4.13 0.80
CA GLN A 74 4.14 5.48 1.36
C GLN A 74 5.13 6.40 0.66
N GLY A 75 4.92 7.72 0.69
CA GLY A 75 5.91 8.64 0.12
C GLY A 75 6.04 8.47 -1.39
N ASP A 76 7.28 8.56 -1.85
CA ASP A 76 7.64 8.43 -3.28
C ASP A 76 7.36 7.04 -3.87
N THR A 77 7.13 6.03 -3.02
CA THR A 77 6.76 4.68 -3.45
C THR A 77 5.26 4.55 -3.74
N TYR A 78 4.44 5.47 -3.22
CA TYR A 78 3.00 5.50 -3.48
C TYR A 78 2.72 6.16 -4.83
N GLN A 79 2.92 5.37 -5.90
CA GLN A 79 2.80 5.85 -7.28
C GLN A 79 1.55 5.30 -7.96
N SER A 80 0.95 6.09 -8.85
CA SER A 80 -0.13 5.64 -9.72
C SER A 80 0.29 4.43 -10.56
N GLY A 81 -0.59 3.44 -10.65
CA GLY A 81 -0.34 2.19 -11.37
C GLY A 81 -1.40 1.14 -11.05
N VAL A 82 -1.25 -0.05 -11.64
CA VAL A 82 -2.05 -1.23 -11.31
C VAL A 82 -1.22 -2.12 -10.42
N TYR A 83 -1.80 -2.61 -9.32
CA TYR A 83 -1.12 -3.43 -8.34
C TYR A 83 -1.91 -4.71 -8.08
N GLN A 84 -1.24 -5.71 -7.51
CA GLN A 84 -1.87 -6.91 -6.98
C GLN A 84 -1.44 -7.15 -5.55
N LEU A 85 -2.41 -7.43 -4.68
CA LEU A 85 -2.17 -7.92 -3.32
C LEU A 85 -2.49 -9.40 -3.27
N HIS A 86 -1.48 -10.20 -2.95
CA HIS A 86 -1.59 -11.65 -2.80
C HIS A 86 -1.60 -11.99 -1.32
N PHE A 87 -2.68 -12.61 -0.85
CA PHE A 87 -2.83 -13.06 0.53
C PHE A 87 -2.72 -14.59 0.57
N GLN A 88 -1.78 -15.11 1.36
CA GLN A 88 -1.58 -16.55 1.55
C GLN A 88 -2.60 -17.12 2.56
N ALA A 89 -3.87 -17.17 2.15
CA ALA A 89 -5.00 -17.55 3.00
C ALA A 89 -5.00 -19.04 3.38
N GLY A 90 -4.60 -19.91 2.47
CA GLY A 90 -4.53 -21.35 2.70
C GLY A 90 -3.53 -21.69 3.80
N ASP A 91 -2.32 -21.12 3.74
CA ASP A 91 -1.30 -21.30 4.77
C ASP A 91 -1.76 -20.82 6.14
N TYR A 92 -2.46 -19.69 6.18
CA TYR A 92 -3.05 -19.17 7.42
C TYR A 92 -4.06 -20.16 8.04
N TYR A 93 -4.99 -20.70 7.25
CA TYR A 93 -5.98 -21.64 7.77
C TYR A 93 -5.36 -22.99 8.14
N ARG A 94 -4.38 -23.49 7.37
CA ARG A 94 -3.61 -24.71 7.71
C ARG A 94 -2.86 -24.54 9.04
N ALA A 95 -2.20 -23.39 9.24
CA ALA A 95 -1.48 -23.09 10.49
C ALA A 95 -2.42 -23.02 11.71
N ARG A 96 -3.71 -22.70 11.48
CA ARG A 96 -4.76 -22.74 12.51
C ARG A 96 -5.40 -24.13 12.69
N GLY A 97 -4.94 -25.14 11.97
CA GLY A 97 -5.45 -26.51 12.06
C GLY A 97 -6.74 -26.76 11.29
N VAL A 98 -7.14 -25.85 10.39
CA VAL A 98 -8.28 -26.09 9.49
C VAL A 98 -7.86 -27.11 8.43
N VAL A 99 -8.65 -28.19 8.31
CA VAL A 99 -8.47 -29.18 7.23
C VAL A 99 -9.05 -28.59 5.95
N LEU A 100 -8.16 -28.29 4.99
CA LEU A 100 -8.54 -27.85 3.66
C LEU A 100 -8.53 -29.03 2.69
N ASN A 101 -9.37 -28.98 1.66
CA ASN A 101 -9.32 -29.93 0.55
C ASN A 101 -8.00 -29.78 -0.23
N GLU A 102 -7.65 -30.78 -1.04
CA GLU A 102 -6.54 -30.71 -1.99
C GLU A 102 -7.09 -30.82 -3.43
N PRO A 103 -7.06 -29.73 -4.23
CA PRO A 103 -6.57 -28.39 -3.88
C PRO A 103 -7.50 -27.62 -2.93
N ALA A 104 -6.95 -26.68 -2.17
CA ALA A 104 -7.74 -25.81 -1.32
C ALA A 104 -8.60 -24.88 -2.19
N PHE A 105 -9.86 -24.65 -1.78
CA PHE A 105 -10.74 -23.75 -2.53
C PHE A 105 -10.25 -22.29 -2.50
N LEU A 106 -9.71 -21.84 -1.37
CA LEU A 106 -9.00 -20.57 -1.20
C LEU A 106 -7.61 -20.86 -0.67
N ASP A 107 -6.59 -20.77 -1.54
CA ASP A 107 -5.18 -20.97 -1.18
C ASP A 107 -4.43 -19.63 -1.21
N GLU A 108 -4.25 -19.06 -2.39
CA GLU A 108 -3.79 -17.69 -2.59
C GLU A 108 -4.97 -16.83 -3.07
N VAL A 109 -5.25 -15.73 -2.37
CA VAL A 109 -6.29 -14.76 -2.76
C VAL A 109 -5.61 -13.53 -3.34
N VAL A 110 -5.88 -13.24 -4.61
CA VAL A 110 -5.31 -12.10 -5.33
C VAL A 110 -6.36 -11.01 -5.49
N LEU A 111 -6.06 -9.81 -5.00
CA LEU A 111 -6.85 -8.60 -5.24
C LEU A 111 -6.14 -7.71 -6.26
N ARG A 112 -6.84 -7.31 -7.30
CA ARG A 112 -6.34 -6.45 -8.39
C ARG A 112 -7.32 -5.31 -8.68
#